data_AF-A0A3C0TFL9-F1
#
_entry.id   AF-A0A3C0TFL9-F1
#
_cell.length_a   1.000
_cell.length_b   1.000
_cell.length_c   1.000
_cell.angle_alpha   90.00
_cell.angle_beta   90.00
_cell.angle_gamma   90.00
#
_symmetry.space_group_name_H-M   'P 1'
#
loop_
_entity.id
_entity.type
_entity.pdbx_description
1 polymer ?
#
loop_
_entity_poly.entity_id
_entity_poly.type
_entity_poly.pdbx_seq_one_letter_code
_entity_poly.pdbx_strand_id
1 'polypeptide(L)'
;MWYSYIPTHSCSCAKEGVSMRDSYAGRDPAFPRQRNTHSICRKLIPGFCLFLMLTIGSLALSDETAIAVSLGASGSEASPVVVSTKGLEIIILSSYKETLKIGQRYVLVAVSTGGIEVSFKSSDSSIASVDMYGVITAKKAGVCRITAKSKGAEAACTIIVEKTKITLNTKKVSIENGASFQMKASVSSGNPVTWNSSKKSVAIISDDGLIEAIKPGTSVITATADGSKATCILTVMKPAVKLSADTISLYRNQTRIIKATVTSNKAVTWSSSKPSVAIVDEYGNITAIKHGEARISAKVDGVCAYCRVVVNPPVIKLGKTSITLTKGETYKLSVYVSSGNTPTYTTGSKRVATVSARGVIRAKAEGSCTIYVREDGATAKCKVKVKENKK
;
A
#
# COMPACT_ATOMS: atom_id res chain seq x y z
N MET A 1 21.01 -27.61 48.85
CA MET A 1 21.49 -26.45 49.62
C MET A 1 20.67 -25.24 49.17
N TRP A 2 19.86 -24.70 50.10
CA TRP A 2 19.44 -23.30 50.29
C TRP A 2 18.94 -22.50 49.06
N TYR A 3 17.61 -22.36 48.86
CA TYR A 3 16.67 -21.31 49.37
C TYR A 3 16.86 -19.94 48.68
N SER A 4 15.88 -19.33 48.00
CA SER A 4 14.65 -18.71 48.55
C SER A 4 13.88 -18.05 47.36
N TYR A 5 12.61 -18.33 47.05
CA TYR A 5 11.30 -17.88 47.61
C TYR A 5 11.02 -16.36 47.60
N ILE A 6 9.98 -15.93 46.85
CA ILE A 6 8.83 -15.06 47.24
C ILE A 6 7.94 -14.79 46.00
N PRO A 7 6.60 -14.66 46.13
CA PRO A 7 5.63 -15.11 45.14
C PRO A 7 4.92 -14.01 44.35
N THR A 8 4.33 -14.43 43.22
CA THR A 8 3.39 -13.70 42.39
C THR A 8 1.95 -13.85 42.89
N HIS A 9 1.20 -12.75 43.02
CA HIS A 9 -0.26 -12.80 43.00
C HIS A 9 -0.84 -11.74 42.07
N SER A 10 -1.48 -12.27 41.02
CA SER A 10 -2.51 -11.69 40.18
C SER A 10 -3.74 -11.25 40.98
N CYS A 11 -4.42 -10.19 40.56
CA CYS A 11 -5.84 -10.05 40.89
C CYS A 11 -6.65 -9.41 39.76
N SER A 12 -7.85 -9.98 39.63
CA SER A 12 -8.83 -9.92 38.56
C SER A 12 -9.75 -8.69 38.67
N CYS A 13 -10.25 -8.22 37.53
CA CYS A 13 -11.40 -7.32 37.44
C CYS A 13 -12.70 -8.13 37.60
N ALA A 14 -13.59 -7.67 38.48
CA ALA A 14 -15.01 -8.02 38.44
C ALA A 14 -15.87 -6.77 38.76
N LYS A 15 -17.04 -6.74 38.11
CA LYS A 15 -18.04 -5.68 37.97
C LYS A 15 -19.02 -5.61 39.16
N GLU A 16 -19.91 -4.62 39.03
CA GLU A 16 -21.22 -4.43 39.70
C GLU A 16 -21.14 -3.55 40.96
N GLY A 17 -21.95 -2.52 41.19
CA GLY A 17 -23.21 -2.08 40.60
C GLY A 17 -24.18 -1.70 41.73
N VAL A 18 -25.03 -0.68 41.52
CA VAL A 18 -26.24 -0.33 42.33
C VAL A 18 -25.97 0.41 43.66
N SER A 19 -26.88 1.17 44.28
CA SER A 19 -27.68 2.36 43.93
C SER A 19 -28.30 2.89 45.24
N MET A 20 -28.53 4.21 45.32
CA MET A 20 -29.66 4.90 46.00
C MET A 20 -29.89 4.85 47.54
N ARG A 21 -30.19 6.07 48.02
CA ARG A 21 -31.22 6.53 49.00
C ARG A 21 -30.81 6.95 50.43
N ASP A 22 -31.15 8.22 50.67
CA ASP A 22 -31.90 8.83 51.77
C ASP A 22 -31.49 8.57 53.23
N SER A 23 -31.25 9.63 54.00
CA SER A 23 -32.22 10.15 54.99
C SER A 23 -31.59 11.11 56.02
N TYR A 24 -32.48 11.94 56.58
CA TYR A 24 -32.32 13.16 57.35
C TYR A 24 -31.96 13.01 58.86
N ALA A 25 -31.49 14.14 59.42
CA ALA A 25 -31.75 14.72 60.76
C ALA A 25 -31.04 14.21 62.04
N GLY A 26 -30.12 15.05 62.56
CA GLY A 26 -30.33 15.85 63.79
C GLY A 26 -29.86 15.30 65.15
N ARG A 27 -28.78 15.88 65.72
CA ARG A 27 -28.68 16.55 67.05
C ARG A 27 -27.22 16.73 67.51
N ASP A 28 -26.89 17.97 67.87
CA ASP A 28 -25.74 18.38 68.71
C ASP A 28 -25.99 17.97 70.20
N PRO A 29 -25.00 17.83 71.10
CA PRO A 29 -24.01 18.89 71.39
C PRO A 29 -22.57 18.48 71.82
N ALA A 30 -21.70 19.49 71.86
CA ALA A 30 -20.53 19.71 72.75
C ALA A 30 -19.13 19.78 72.09
N PHE A 31 -18.59 21.02 72.10
CA PHE A 31 -17.20 21.45 71.84
C PHE A 31 -16.18 20.79 72.83
N PRO A 32 -14.86 20.65 72.52
CA PRO A 32 -14.02 21.78 72.09
C PRO A 32 -12.91 21.55 71.03
N ARG A 33 -12.69 22.63 70.26
CA ARG A 33 -11.44 23.14 69.63
C ARG A 33 -10.35 22.13 69.22
N GLN A 34 -10.15 21.95 67.91
CA GLN A 34 -8.80 21.94 67.31
C GLN A 34 -8.81 22.46 65.86
N ARG A 35 -7.65 22.99 65.46
CA ARG A 35 -7.39 23.91 64.34
C ARG A 35 -7.62 23.26 62.97
N ASN A 36 -8.23 24.03 62.07
CA ASN A 36 -8.34 23.74 60.64
C ASN A 36 -6.97 23.82 59.95
N THR A 37 -6.54 22.73 59.34
CA THR A 37 -5.78 22.75 58.09
C THR A 37 -6.34 21.65 57.18
N HIS A 38 -7.21 22.03 56.25
CA HIS A 38 -7.69 21.15 55.19
C HIS A 38 -6.59 20.99 54.13
N SER A 39 -6.06 19.77 54.02
CA SER A 39 -5.29 19.32 52.86
C SER A 39 -6.27 18.83 51.79
N ILE A 40 -6.32 19.49 50.65
CA ILE A 40 -7.05 19.03 49.46
C ILE A 40 -6.10 18.10 48.69
N CYS A 41 -6.31 16.79 48.86
CA CYS A 41 -5.79 15.77 47.97
C CYS A 41 -6.44 15.90 46.58
N ARG A 42 -5.63 16.18 45.54
CA ARG A 42 -5.98 15.84 44.14
C ARG A 42 -4.91 14.93 43.55
N LYS A 43 -5.41 13.82 43.00
CA LYS A 43 -4.73 12.68 42.38
C LYS A 43 -3.66 13.08 41.37
N LEU A 44 -2.46 12.52 41.54
CA LEU A 44 -1.38 12.49 40.54
C LEU A 44 -1.68 11.47 39.43
N ILE A 45 -1.30 11.84 38.20
CA ILE A 45 -0.98 10.96 37.07
C ILE A 45 0.53 10.62 37.21
N PRO A 46 0.99 9.36 37.00
CA PRO A 46 2.38 9.00 37.27
C PRO A 46 3.28 9.41 36.10
N GLY A 47 4.29 10.22 36.38
CA GLY A 47 5.33 10.55 35.41
C GLY A 47 6.18 11.73 35.85
N PHE A 48 7.35 11.43 36.42
CA PHE A 48 8.42 12.38 36.74
C PHE A 48 8.04 13.53 37.70
N CYS A 49 7.93 13.20 38.99
CA CYS A 49 8.13 14.18 40.05
C CYS A 49 9.63 14.19 40.39
N LEU A 50 10.41 15.03 39.72
CA LEU A 50 11.75 15.38 40.20
C LEU A 50 11.54 16.38 41.35
N PHE A 51 11.35 15.86 42.56
CA PHE A 51 11.37 16.67 43.77
C PHE A 51 12.81 17.14 43.97
N LEU A 52 13.11 18.37 43.57
CA LEU A 52 14.31 19.07 43.99
C LEU A 52 14.12 19.44 45.48
N MET A 53 14.45 18.52 46.38
CA MET A 53 14.59 18.83 47.80
C MET A 53 15.85 19.69 47.97
N LEU A 54 15.67 21.00 48.04
CA LEU A 54 16.68 21.91 48.56
C LEU A 54 16.77 21.67 50.07
N THR A 55 17.67 20.78 50.49
CA THR A 55 18.07 20.75 51.90
C THR A 55 18.96 21.95 52.18
N ILE A 56 18.40 22.95 52.85
CA ILE A 56 19.18 24.06 53.42
C ILE A 56 19.93 23.49 54.62
N GLY A 57 21.16 23.02 54.39
CA GLY A 57 22.07 22.67 55.48
C GLY A 57 22.37 23.90 56.32
N SER A 58 22.34 23.75 57.64
CA SER A 58 22.45 24.81 58.65
C SER A 58 23.47 25.90 58.31
N LEU A 59 22.99 27.14 58.29
CA LEU A 59 23.80 28.37 58.26
C LEU A 59 24.67 28.44 59.52
N ALA A 60 25.99 28.41 59.37
CA ALA A 60 26.88 29.08 60.30
C ALA A 60 27.17 30.47 59.71
N LEU A 61 26.53 31.51 60.27
CA LEU A 61 26.90 32.89 59.97
C LEU A 61 28.25 33.19 60.63
N SER A 62 29.29 33.32 59.80
CA SER A 62 30.46 34.12 60.16
C SER A 62 30.78 35.02 58.97
N ASP A 63 30.48 36.31 59.16
CA ASP A 63 30.63 37.45 58.24
C ASP A 63 29.74 37.45 56.98
N GLU A 64 28.99 38.55 56.80
CA GLU A 64 27.83 38.76 55.92
C GLU A 64 28.05 38.63 54.38
N THR A 65 29.03 37.89 53.87
CA THR A 65 29.38 37.97 52.42
C THR A 65 29.70 36.66 51.70
N ALA A 66 29.27 35.51 52.23
CA ALA A 66 29.46 34.22 51.57
C ALA A 66 28.12 33.51 51.27
N ILE A 67 27.89 33.19 49.99
CA ILE A 67 26.83 32.26 49.57
C ILE A 67 27.51 30.96 49.14
N ALA A 68 27.19 29.86 49.82
CA ALA A 68 27.58 28.52 49.40
C ALA A 68 26.51 27.98 48.43
N VAL A 69 26.87 27.77 47.17
CA VAL A 69 25.99 27.11 46.18
C VAL A 69 26.48 25.68 45.97
N SER A 70 25.71 24.69 46.42
CA SER A 70 25.92 23.29 46.09
C SER A 70 24.89 22.88 45.02
N LEU A 71 25.38 22.57 43.82
CA LEU A 71 24.59 21.96 42.76
C LEU A 71 25.07 20.51 42.60
N GLY A 72 24.47 19.60 43.35
CA GLY A 72 24.73 18.16 43.24
C GLY A 72 23.61 17.45 42.49
N ALA A 73 23.96 16.58 41.53
CA ALA A 73 23.06 15.50 41.12
C ALA A 73 22.99 14.47 42.25
N SER A 74 21.85 13.81 42.43
CA SER A 74 21.62 12.85 43.51
C SER A 74 22.76 11.83 43.63
N GLY A 75 23.55 11.91 44.72
CA GLY A 75 24.52 10.89 45.10
C GLY A 75 25.99 11.31 45.21
N SER A 76 26.39 12.57 44.94
CA SER A 76 27.76 13.03 45.23
C SER A 76 27.76 14.32 46.04
N GLU A 77 28.44 14.32 47.20
CA GLU A 77 28.74 15.54 47.96
C GLU A 77 29.65 16.43 47.12
N ALA A 78 29.07 17.41 46.42
CA ALA A 78 29.84 18.48 45.80
C ALA A 78 30.25 19.47 46.89
N SER A 79 31.56 19.63 47.10
CA SER A 79 32.10 20.66 48.00
C SER A 79 31.62 22.04 47.52
N PRO A 80 31.05 22.89 48.42
CA PRO A 80 30.57 24.20 48.03
C PRO A 80 31.74 25.08 47.56
N VAL A 81 31.57 25.72 46.40
CA VAL A 81 32.49 26.79 45.97
C VAL A 81 32.08 28.06 46.70
N VAL A 82 32.97 28.60 47.54
CA VAL A 82 32.75 29.85 48.26
C VAL A 82 33.45 30.98 47.50
N VAL A 83 32.69 31.99 47.06
CA VAL A 83 33.21 33.17 46.35
C VAL A 83 32.92 34.43 47.17
N SER A 84 33.97 35.19 47.51
CA SER A 84 33.84 36.51 48.14
C SER A 84 33.51 37.56 47.08
N THR A 85 32.36 38.21 47.19
CA THR A 85 31.83 39.15 46.18
C THR A 85 31.68 40.56 46.75
N LYS A 86 32.77 41.21 47.17
CA LYS A 86 32.70 42.67 47.39
C LYS A 86 32.48 43.37 46.05
N GLY A 87 31.23 43.77 45.79
CA GLY A 87 30.84 44.62 44.66
C GLY A 87 30.66 43.95 43.30
N LEU A 88 30.72 42.61 43.22
CA LEU A 88 30.52 41.87 41.97
C LEU A 88 29.18 41.11 41.99
N GLU A 89 28.24 41.56 41.16
CA GLU A 89 27.05 40.77 40.85
C GLU A 89 27.43 39.65 39.89
N ILE A 90 26.99 38.42 40.16
CA ILE A 90 27.28 37.25 39.32
C ILE A 90 25.97 36.52 39.06
N ILE A 91 25.78 36.04 37.82
CA ILE A 91 24.73 35.10 37.46
C ILE A 91 25.36 33.74 37.19
N ILE A 92 24.86 32.71 37.87
CA ILE A 92 25.23 31.31 37.63
C ILE A 92 24.05 30.62 36.96
N LEU A 93 24.31 29.90 35.86
CA LEU A 93 23.31 29.12 35.13
C LEU A 93 23.41 27.64 35.49
N SER A 94 22.28 26.94 35.50
CA SER A 94 22.24 25.47 35.61
C SER A 94 22.92 24.77 34.43
N SER A 95 23.01 25.44 33.28
CA SER A 95 23.74 24.97 32.11
C SER A 95 24.15 26.13 31.21
N TYR A 96 25.31 26.01 30.57
CA TYR A 96 25.83 26.96 29.60
C TYR A 96 25.67 26.48 28.15
N LYS A 97 25.27 25.23 27.95
CA LYS A 97 25.02 24.64 26.63
C LYS A 97 24.03 23.50 26.72
N GLU A 98 22.96 23.57 25.93
CA GLU A 98 21.96 22.50 25.85
C GLU A 98 21.65 22.13 24.40
N THR A 99 21.34 20.85 24.18
CA THR A 99 20.90 20.34 22.89
C THR A 99 19.49 19.79 23.01
N LEU A 100 18.55 20.38 22.27
CA LEU A 100 17.12 20.12 22.39
C LEU A 100 16.55 19.64 21.05
N LYS A 101 15.55 18.76 21.11
CA LYS A 101 14.71 18.42 19.94
C LYS A 101 13.64 19.48 19.74
N ILE A 102 13.16 19.66 18.51
CA ILE A 102 12.03 20.53 18.22
C ILE A 102 10.82 20.11 19.07
N GLY A 103 10.17 21.07 19.73
CA GLY A 103 9.06 20.87 20.66
C GLY A 103 9.48 20.60 22.11
N GLN A 104 10.75 20.29 22.37
CA GLN A 104 11.24 20.03 23.72
C GLN A 104 11.26 21.30 24.56
N ARG A 105 10.88 21.15 25.83
CA ARG A 105 11.01 22.19 26.86
C ARG A 105 12.17 21.88 27.79
N TYR A 106 12.86 22.92 28.24
CA TYR A 106 13.96 22.85 29.19
C TYR A 106 13.86 24.02 30.17
N VAL A 107 14.08 23.78 31.46
CA VAL A 107 14.07 24.85 32.47
C VAL A 107 15.51 25.26 32.73
N LEU A 108 15.86 26.50 32.35
CA LEU A 108 17.14 27.10 32.66
C LEU A 108 17.04 27.82 34.00
N VAL A 109 17.69 27.29 35.03
CA VAL A 109 17.75 27.94 36.34
C VAL A 109 18.89 28.94 36.33
N ALA A 110 18.60 30.16 36.77
CA ALA A 110 19.60 31.22 36.95
C ALA A 110 19.53 31.72 38.39
N VAL A 111 20.68 31.83 39.05
CA VAL A 111 20.80 32.37 40.41
C VAL A 111 21.70 33.60 40.37
N SER A 112 21.23 34.72 40.95
CA SER A 112 22.00 35.96 41.09
C SER A 112 22.41 36.18 42.55
N THR A 113 23.63 36.67 42.76
CA THR A 113 24.13 37.09 44.08
C THR A 113 23.59 38.45 44.53
N GLY A 114 22.97 39.23 43.63
CA GLY A 114 22.48 40.58 43.91
C GLY A 114 21.07 40.65 44.53
N GLY A 115 20.38 39.52 44.74
CA GLY A 115 19.01 39.49 45.26
C GLY A 115 17.93 40.05 44.30
N ILE A 116 18.30 40.32 43.04
CA ILE A 116 17.43 40.93 42.02
C ILE A 116 16.82 39.83 41.12
N GLU A 117 15.58 40.05 40.67
CA GLU A 117 14.93 39.22 39.66
C GLU A 117 15.76 39.10 38.38
N VAL A 118 15.98 37.88 37.92
CA VAL A 118 16.70 37.60 36.68
C VAL A 118 15.73 37.62 35.51
N SER A 119 16.03 38.43 34.50
CA SER A 119 15.27 38.47 33.25
C SER A 119 15.92 37.58 32.19
N PHE A 120 15.10 36.93 31.36
CA PHE A 120 15.58 36.08 30.27
C PHE A 120 15.26 36.67 28.90
N LYS A 121 16.21 36.57 27.97
CA LYS A 121 16.04 36.99 26.58
C LYS A 121 16.67 35.99 25.62
N SER A 122 15.94 35.62 24.57
CA SER A 122 16.50 34.84 23.47
C SER A 122 17.08 35.76 22.39
N SER A 123 18.23 35.37 21.84
CA SER A 123 18.80 36.01 20.66
C SER A 123 18.01 35.72 19.39
N ASP A 124 17.29 34.60 19.33
CA ASP A 124 16.40 34.23 18.22
C ASP A 124 15.24 33.36 18.76
N SER A 125 14.10 34.02 19.00
CA SER A 125 12.90 33.37 19.53
C SER A 125 12.17 32.46 18.53
N SER A 126 12.61 32.46 17.25
CA SER A 126 12.15 31.52 16.23
C SER A 126 12.88 30.17 16.29
N ILE A 127 14.11 30.16 16.83
CA ILE A 127 14.89 28.94 17.11
C ILE A 127 14.50 28.37 18.47
N ALA A 128 14.61 29.18 19.54
CA ALA A 128 14.10 28.83 20.86
C ALA A 128 13.63 30.08 21.61
N SER A 129 12.43 30.02 22.19
CA SER A 129 11.92 31.09 23.07
C SER A 129 12.13 30.73 24.52
N VAL A 130 12.21 31.73 25.39
CA VAL A 130 12.28 31.59 26.84
C VAL A 130 11.18 32.47 27.46
N ASP A 131 10.52 31.99 28.50
CA ASP A 131 9.54 32.77 29.27
C ASP A 131 10.18 33.45 30.50
N MET A 132 9.38 34.17 31.29
CA MET A 132 9.86 34.87 32.48
C MET A 132 10.34 33.93 33.60
N TYR A 133 10.04 32.63 33.52
CA TYR A 133 10.45 31.62 34.49
C TYR A 133 11.68 30.81 34.03
N GLY A 134 12.28 31.17 32.90
CA GLY A 134 13.42 30.44 32.34
C GLY A 134 13.03 29.16 31.60
N VAL A 135 11.74 28.95 31.29
CA VAL A 135 11.29 27.79 30.49
C VAL A 135 11.57 28.05 29.01
N ILE A 136 12.57 27.35 28.49
CA ILE A 136 12.98 27.36 27.09
C ILE A 136 12.10 26.39 26.31
N THR A 137 11.56 26.82 25.17
CA THR A 137 10.85 25.97 24.21
C THR A 137 11.60 25.99 22.88
N ALA A 138 12.09 24.82 22.44
CA ALA A 138 12.76 24.65 21.14
C ALA A 138 11.73 24.61 20.00
N LYS A 139 11.90 25.45 18.98
CA LYS A 139 10.92 25.64 17.90
C LYS A 139 11.44 25.25 16.53
N LYS A 140 12.69 25.59 16.21
CA LYS A 140 13.27 25.39 14.88
C LYS A 140 14.72 25.00 15.00
N ALA A 141 15.16 24.08 14.13
CA ALA A 141 16.55 23.67 14.06
C ALA A 141 17.48 24.88 13.83
N GLY A 142 18.53 24.97 14.63
CA GLY A 142 19.42 26.12 14.65
C GLY A 142 20.14 26.28 15.98
N VAL A 143 20.89 27.37 16.11
CA VAL A 143 21.60 27.70 17.35
C VAL A 143 21.22 29.12 17.76
N CYS A 144 20.83 29.31 19.02
CA CYS A 144 20.57 30.62 19.60
C CYS A 144 21.14 30.71 21.01
N ARG A 145 21.21 31.92 21.56
CA ARG A 145 21.65 32.17 22.94
C ARG A 145 20.47 32.63 23.79
N ILE A 146 20.35 32.08 24.99
CA ILE A 146 19.47 32.58 26.04
C ILE A 146 20.32 33.34 27.04
N THR A 147 20.10 34.65 27.14
CA THR A 147 20.79 35.52 28.08
C THR A 147 19.93 35.71 29.32
N ALA A 148 20.49 35.37 30.48
CA ALA A 148 19.99 35.74 31.79
C ALA A 148 20.67 37.04 32.21
N LYS A 149 19.87 38.05 32.56
CA LYS A 149 20.35 39.40 32.87
C LYS A 149 19.76 39.92 34.16
N SER A 150 20.63 40.52 34.97
CA SER A 150 20.30 41.34 36.13
C SER A 150 20.91 42.74 35.97
N LYS A 151 20.91 43.56 37.03
CA LYS A 151 21.33 44.97 36.93
C LYS A 151 22.84 45.12 36.65
N GLY A 152 23.67 44.27 37.23
CA GLY A 152 25.13 44.31 37.13
C GLY A 152 25.77 43.08 36.51
N ALA A 153 25.00 42.08 36.09
CA ALA A 153 25.53 40.82 35.56
C ALA A 153 24.72 40.26 34.38
N GLU A 154 25.42 39.55 33.50
CA GLU A 154 24.82 38.78 32.41
C GLU A 154 25.53 37.42 32.30
N ALA A 155 24.74 36.37 32.08
CA ALA A 155 25.24 35.05 31.70
C ALA A 155 24.42 34.54 30.51
N ALA A 156 25.03 33.69 29.67
CA ALA A 156 24.35 33.15 28.50
C ALA A 156 24.50 31.63 28.39
N CYS A 157 23.40 30.97 28.05
CA CYS A 157 23.36 29.57 27.66
C CYS A 157 23.21 29.45 26.14
N THR A 158 24.02 28.60 25.52
CA THR A 158 23.89 28.26 24.10
C THR A 158 22.90 27.13 23.90
N ILE A 159 21.83 27.37 23.16
CA ILE A 159 20.82 26.38 22.83
C ILE A 159 21.03 25.92 21.39
N ILE A 160 21.24 24.61 21.22
CA ILE A 160 21.31 23.94 19.93
C ILE A 160 20.02 23.16 19.75
N VAL A 161 19.23 23.50 18.73
CA VAL A 161 18.04 22.73 18.37
C VAL A 161 18.41 21.79 17.23
N GLU A 162 18.31 20.49 17.47
CA GLU A 162 18.68 19.47 16.49
C GLU A 162 17.77 19.50 15.27
N LYS A 163 18.35 19.23 14.09
CA LYS A 163 17.56 19.05 12.87
C LYS A 163 16.78 17.74 12.95
N THR A 164 15.48 17.81 12.69
CA THR A 164 14.61 16.63 12.65
C THR A 164 15.11 15.60 11.65
N LYS A 165 15.28 14.36 12.10
CA LYS A 165 15.64 13.20 11.28
C LYS A 165 14.39 12.38 10.98
N ILE A 166 14.16 12.09 9.71
CA ILE A 166 13.05 11.25 9.22
C ILE A 166 13.65 9.96 8.67
N THR A 167 13.19 8.82 9.18
CA THR A 167 13.60 7.48 8.72
C THR A 167 12.40 6.78 8.11
N LEU A 168 12.48 6.40 6.83
CA LEU A 168 11.45 5.62 6.15
C LEU A 168 11.70 4.12 6.32
N ASN A 169 10.64 3.31 6.31
CA ASN A 169 10.77 1.84 6.29
C ASN A 169 11.45 1.32 5.02
N THR A 170 11.34 2.04 3.91
CA THR A 170 12.07 1.75 2.67
C THR A 170 12.30 3.02 1.86
N LYS A 171 13.34 3.01 1.01
CA LYS A 171 13.66 4.10 0.07
C LYS A 171 13.20 3.80 -1.36
N LYS A 172 12.81 2.55 -1.65
CA LYS A 172 12.32 2.10 -2.96
C LYS A 172 11.19 1.10 -2.77
N VAL A 173 10.11 1.27 -3.54
CA VAL A 173 8.96 0.38 -3.56
C VAL A 173 8.60 0.08 -5.01
N SER A 174 8.33 -1.19 -5.31
CA SER A 174 7.78 -1.61 -6.60
C SER A 174 6.50 -2.39 -6.34
N ILE A 175 5.38 -1.91 -6.91
CA ILE A 175 4.06 -2.53 -6.75
C ILE A 175 3.34 -2.56 -8.09
N GLU A 176 2.41 -3.49 -8.25
CA GLU A 176 1.58 -3.57 -9.45
C GLU A 176 0.44 -2.55 -9.42
N ASN A 177 -0.16 -2.29 -10.59
CA ASN A 177 -1.32 -1.41 -10.67
C ASN A 177 -2.50 -1.97 -9.87
N GLY A 178 -3.15 -1.13 -9.07
CA GLY A 178 -4.25 -1.50 -8.18
C GLY A 178 -3.80 -2.11 -6.84
N ALA A 179 -2.50 -2.33 -6.62
CA ALA A 179 -1.98 -2.71 -5.32
C ALA A 179 -1.79 -1.49 -4.41
N SER A 180 -1.78 -1.73 -3.10
CA SER A 180 -1.50 -0.72 -2.08
C SER A 180 -0.26 -1.07 -1.26
N PHE A 181 0.36 -0.05 -0.66
CA PHE A 181 1.54 -0.22 0.19
C PHE A 181 1.52 0.76 1.36
N GLN A 182 1.73 0.28 2.58
CA GLN A 182 1.84 1.13 3.76
C GLN A 182 3.25 1.70 3.91
N MET A 183 3.40 2.99 3.64
CA MET A 183 4.62 3.72 3.96
C MET A 183 4.65 4.07 5.44
N LYS A 184 5.79 3.85 6.10
CA LYS A 184 5.99 4.20 7.51
C LYS A 184 7.20 5.12 7.66
N ALA A 185 7.06 6.13 8.50
CA ALA A 185 8.12 7.07 8.84
C ALA A 185 8.26 7.18 10.37
N SER A 186 9.51 7.21 10.84
CA SER A 186 9.86 7.55 12.22
C SER A 186 10.53 8.91 12.25
N VAL A 187 10.04 9.81 13.08
CA VAL A 187 10.50 11.19 13.21
C VAL A 187 11.16 11.38 14.57
N SER A 188 12.38 11.93 14.61
CA SER A 188 13.16 12.08 15.85
C SER A 188 12.51 13.00 16.89
N SER A 189 11.70 13.98 16.44
CA SER A 189 10.92 14.90 17.28
C SER A 189 9.59 14.29 17.77
N GLY A 190 9.11 13.20 17.15
CA GLY A 190 7.79 12.63 17.41
C GLY A 190 6.63 13.38 16.74
N ASN A 191 6.92 14.45 16.01
CA ASN A 191 5.90 15.22 15.28
C ASN A 191 5.30 14.41 14.11
N PRO A 192 4.04 14.69 13.73
CA PRO A 192 3.38 14.00 12.62
C PRO A 192 4.08 14.28 11.28
N VAL A 193 3.96 13.32 10.36
CA VAL A 193 4.50 13.41 9.01
C VAL A 193 3.41 13.85 8.04
N THR A 194 3.73 14.79 7.16
CA THR A 194 2.92 15.12 5.99
C THR A 194 3.47 14.40 4.77
N TRP A 195 2.59 13.71 4.04
CA TRP A 195 2.95 12.95 2.85
C TRP A 195 2.60 13.71 1.57
N ASN A 196 3.42 13.51 0.53
CA ASN A 196 3.12 14.00 -0.81
C ASN A 196 3.63 13.05 -1.89
N SER A 197 2.85 12.88 -2.95
CA SER A 197 3.26 12.17 -4.17
C SER A 197 3.57 13.17 -5.27
N SER A 198 4.75 13.05 -5.89
CA SER A 198 5.15 13.90 -7.02
C SER A 198 4.25 13.77 -8.26
N LYS A 199 3.59 12.62 -8.43
CA LYS A 199 2.70 12.31 -9.56
C LYS A 199 1.45 11.57 -9.07
N LYS A 200 0.44 12.32 -8.67
CA LYS A 200 -0.86 11.78 -8.22
C LYS A 200 -1.57 10.92 -9.28
N SER A 201 -1.29 11.13 -10.57
CA SER A 201 -1.81 10.28 -11.66
C SER A 201 -1.15 8.89 -11.74
N VAL A 202 -0.01 8.69 -11.06
CA VAL A 202 0.72 7.42 -10.97
C VAL A 202 0.36 6.71 -9.67
N ALA A 203 0.42 7.43 -8.55
CA ALA A 203 0.02 6.94 -7.25
C ALA A 203 -0.37 8.08 -6.31
N ILE A 204 -1.36 7.83 -5.46
CA ILE A 204 -1.74 8.71 -4.36
C ILE A 204 -1.23 8.14 -3.03
N ILE A 205 -1.08 9.01 -2.05
CA ILE A 205 -0.75 8.64 -0.68
C ILE A 205 -1.68 9.41 0.25
N SER A 206 -2.27 8.72 1.22
CA SER A 206 -3.13 9.29 2.26
C SER A 206 -2.30 9.88 3.42
N ASP A 207 -2.98 10.55 4.34
CA ASP A 207 -2.36 11.19 5.50
C ASP A 207 -1.74 10.18 6.50
N ASP A 208 -2.27 8.95 6.56
CA ASP A 208 -1.72 7.85 7.36
C ASP A 208 -0.60 7.08 6.64
N GLY A 209 -0.29 7.42 5.38
CA GLY A 209 0.81 6.83 4.61
C GLY A 209 0.44 5.61 3.75
N LEU A 210 -0.85 5.34 3.54
CA LEU A 210 -1.28 4.31 2.60
C LEU A 210 -1.12 4.80 1.15
N ILE A 211 -0.28 4.12 0.38
CA ILE A 211 -0.08 4.37 -1.04
C ILE A 211 -1.05 3.52 -1.84
N GLU A 212 -1.72 4.11 -2.82
CA GLU A 212 -2.52 3.41 -3.83
C GLU A 212 -1.97 3.62 -5.23
N ALA A 213 -1.68 2.52 -5.94
CA ALA A 213 -1.18 2.56 -7.32
C ALA A 213 -2.33 2.77 -8.32
N ILE A 214 -2.22 3.79 -9.17
CA ILE A 214 -3.26 4.18 -10.13
C ILE A 214 -2.86 3.81 -11.57
N LYS A 215 -1.62 4.11 -11.95
CA LYS A 215 -1.13 3.94 -13.33
C LYS A 215 0.34 3.55 -13.36
N PRO A 216 0.77 2.68 -14.28
CA PRO A 216 2.18 2.35 -14.44
C PRO A 216 3.05 3.59 -14.67
N GLY A 217 4.18 3.64 -13.97
CA GLY A 217 5.10 4.77 -13.99
C GLY A 217 5.86 4.93 -12.67
N THR A 218 6.66 6.00 -12.57
CA THR A 218 7.46 6.28 -11.37
C THR A 218 7.00 7.59 -10.72
N SER A 219 6.78 7.56 -9.41
CA SER A 219 6.53 8.73 -8.56
C SER A 219 7.50 8.75 -7.38
N VAL A 220 7.88 9.94 -6.91
CA VAL A 220 8.59 10.13 -5.65
C VAL A 220 7.58 10.45 -4.55
N ILE A 221 7.59 9.64 -3.49
CA ILE A 221 6.84 9.87 -2.26
C ILE A 221 7.73 10.63 -1.29
N THR A 222 7.24 11.74 -0.75
CA THR A 222 7.98 12.62 0.17
C THR A 222 7.29 12.65 1.52
N ALA A 223 8.02 12.31 2.58
CA ALA A 223 7.67 12.59 3.97
C ALA A 223 8.26 13.93 4.37
N THR A 224 7.45 14.80 4.97
CA THR A 224 7.90 16.09 5.51
C THR A 224 7.52 16.21 6.97
N ALA A 225 8.47 16.63 7.81
CA ALA A 225 8.25 16.98 9.22
C ALA A 225 9.26 18.05 9.64
N ASP A 226 8.80 19.10 10.31
CA ASP A 226 9.63 20.21 10.82
C ASP A 226 10.58 20.85 9.77
N GLY A 227 10.16 20.88 8.51
CA GLY A 227 10.97 21.36 7.38
C GLY A 227 12.04 20.37 6.87
N SER A 228 12.24 19.24 7.54
CA SER A 228 13.03 18.12 7.04
C SER A 228 12.22 17.27 6.07
N LYS A 229 12.92 16.62 5.12
CA LYS A 229 12.32 15.76 4.10
C LYS A 229 13.04 14.41 4.01
N ALA A 230 12.28 13.36 3.76
CA ALA A 230 12.78 12.06 3.32
C ALA A 230 11.97 11.58 2.12
N THR A 231 12.62 10.87 1.20
CA THR A 231 11.99 10.47 -0.07
C THR A 231 12.10 8.97 -0.31
N CYS A 232 11.04 8.40 -0.89
CA CYS A 232 11.01 7.05 -1.43
C CYS A 232 10.67 7.08 -2.92
N ILE A 233 11.39 6.30 -3.72
CA ILE A 233 11.07 6.11 -5.14
C ILE A 233 10.03 4.99 -5.25
N LEU A 234 8.85 5.32 -5.75
CA LEU A 234 7.78 4.37 -6.02
C LEU A 234 7.72 4.07 -7.52
N THR A 235 7.78 2.79 -7.87
CA THR A 235 7.57 2.31 -9.24
C THR A 235 6.29 1.48 -9.29
N VAL A 236 5.32 1.95 -10.06
CA VAL A 236 4.12 1.19 -10.40
C VAL A 236 4.40 0.40 -11.67
N MET A 237 4.46 -0.92 -11.55
CA MET A 237 4.75 -1.84 -12.64
C MET A 237 3.53 -2.01 -13.55
N LYS A 238 3.81 -2.28 -14.84
CA LYS A 238 2.78 -2.76 -15.76
C LYS A 238 2.40 -4.19 -15.39
N PRO A 239 1.12 -4.60 -15.55
CA PRO A 239 0.74 -5.99 -15.33
C PRO A 239 1.35 -6.90 -16.40
N ALA A 240 1.57 -8.17 -16.05
CA ALA A 240 1.83 -9.20 -17.05
C ALA A 240 0.51 -9.77 -17.57
N VAL A 241 0.40 -9.96 -18.89
CA VAL A 241 -0.76 -10.57 -19.55
C VAL A 241 -0.27 -11.79 -20.33
N LYS A 242 -0.82 -12.96 -20.04
CA LYS A 242 -0.49 -14.22 -20.73
C LYS A 242 -1.78 -14.85 -21.26
N LEU A 243 -1.73 -15.36 -22.49
CA LEU A 243 -2.84 -16.12 -23.08
C LEU A 243 -2.60 -17.62 -22.95
N SER A 244 -3.69 -18.39 -22.90
CA SER A 244 -3.63 -19.85 -22.84
C SER A 244 -3.15 -20.51 -24.14
N ALA A 245 -3.06 -19.77 -25.25
CA ALA A 245 -2.57 -20.25 -26.53
C ALA A 245 -2.06 -19.09 -27.40
N ASP A 246 -0.94 -19.31 -28.09
CA ASP A 246 -0.40 -18.35 -29.07
C ASP A 246 -1.07 -18.48 -30.45
N THR A 247 -1.58 -19.67 -30.76
CA THR A 247 -2.30 -19.95 -32.01
C THR A 247 -3.49 -20.87 -31.79
N ILE A 248 -4.61 -20.53 -32.43
CA ILE A 248 -5.84 -21.31 -32.45
C ILE A 248 -6.21 -21.58 -33.91
N SER A 249 -6.50 -22.85 -34.21
CA SER A 249 -6.95 -23.31 -35.52
C SER A 249 -8.40 -23.77 -35.41
N LEU A 250 -9.28 -23.24 -36.26
CA LEU A 250 -10.72 -23.50 -36.26
C LEU A 250 -11.23 -23.71 -37.68
N TYR A 251 -12.42 -24.31 -37.79
CA TYR A 251 -13.26 -24.25 -38.97
C TYR A 251 -14.39 -23.25 -38.76
N ARG A 252 -15.03 -22.83 -39.84
CA ARG A 252 -16.12 -21.86 -39.80
C ARG A 252 -17.25 -22.31 -38.84
N ASN A 253 -17.83 -21.34 -38.13
CA ASN A 253 -18.86 -21.48 -37.09
C ASN A 253 -18.39 -22.20 -35.81
N GLN A 254 -17.17 -22.72 -35.74
CA GLN A 254 -16.63 -23.23 -34.48
C GLN A 254 -16.32 -22.09 -33.52
N THR A 255 -16.45 -22.39 -32.24
CA THR A 255 -16.10 -21.49 -31.15
C THR A 255 -14.98 -22.08 -30.30
N ARG A 256 -14.19 -21.21 -29.68
CA ARG A 256 -13.19 -21.61 -28.69
C ARG A 256 -12.94 -20.49 -27.70
N ILE A 257 -12.99 -20.81 -26.41
CA ILE A 257 -12.57 -19.88 -25.37
C ILE A 257 -11.05 -19.81 -25.29
N ILE A 258 -10.52 -18.59 -25.22
CA ILE A 258 -9.12 -18.32 -24.87
C ILE A 258 -9.08 -17.66 -23.50
N LYS A 259 -8.25 -18.20 -22.60
CA LYS A 259 -8.11 -17.66 -21.24
C LYS A 259 -6.95 -16.68 -21.21
N ALA A 260 -7.15 -15.55 -20.52
CA ALA A 260 -6.10 -14.60 -20.19
C ALA A 260 -5.79 -14.69 -18.70
N THR A 261 -4.50 -14.79 -18.36
CA THR A 261 -3.99 -14.68 -16.98
C THR A 261 -3.32 -13.33 -16.85
N VAL A 262 -3.74 -12.57 -15.84
CA VAL A 262 -3.29 -11.20 -15.58
C VAL A 262 -2.84 -11.09 -14.14
N THR A 263 -1.74 -10.38 -13.88
CA THR A 263 -1.22 -10.19 -12.50
C THR A 263 -1.99 -9.12 -11.73
N SER A 264 -2.52 -8.10 -12.41
CA SER A 264 -3.44 -7.11 -11.83
C SER A 264 -4.88 -7.61 -11.75
N ASN A 265 -5.66 -7.06 -10.83
CA ASN A 265 -7.10 -7.34 -10.67
C ASN A 265 -8.03 -6.62 -11.66
N LYS A 266 -7.49 -6.05 -12.74
CA LYS A 266 -8.29 -5.30 -13.72
C LYS A 266 -8.86 -6.20 -14.82
N ALA A 267 -10.02 -5.80 -15.34
CA ALA A 267 -10.69 -6.50 -16.44
C ALA A 267 -9.87 -6.45 -17.75
N VAL A 268 -9.97 -7.54 -18.53
CA VAL A 268 -9.33 -7.68 -19.84
C VAL A 268 -10.23 -7.11 -20.92
N THR A 269 -9.67 -6.25 -21.77
CA THR A 269 -10.35 -5.81 -22.99
C THR A 269 -9.91 -6.65 -24.18
N TRP A 270 -10.87 -7.30 -24.85
CA TRP A 270 -10.62 -8.12 -26.03
C TRP A 270 -10.85 -7.34 -27.32
N SER A 271 -10.11 -7.70 -28.38
CA SER A 271 -10.37 -7.18 -29.72
C SER A 271 -9.92 -8.14 -30.82
N SER A 272 -10.51 -8.02 -32.00
CA SER A 272 -10.07 -8.73 -33.21
C SER A 272 -9.57 -7.74 -34.25
N SER A 273 -8.41 -8.03 -34.83
CA SER A 273 -7.87 -7.27 -35.97
C SER A 273 -8.68 -7.46 -37.26
N LYS A 274 -9.45 -8.55 -37.40
CA LYS A 274 -10.29 -8.82 -38.56
C LYS A 274 -11.60 -9.51 -38.13
N PRO A 275 -12.59 -8.74 -37.63
CA PRO A 275 -13.89 -9.27 -37.21
C PRO A 275 -14.59 -10.10 -38.29
N SER A 276 -14.41 -9.79 -39.57
CA SER A 276 -14.97 -10.57 -40.68
C SER A 276 -14.43 -12.00 -40.79
N VAL A 277 -13.30 -12.30 -40.14
CA VAL A 277 -12.64 -13.62 -40.13
C VAL A 277 -12.91 -14.32 -38.80
N ALA A 278 -12.69 -13.64 -37.68
CA ALA A 278 -13.01 -14.14 -36.35
C ALA A 278 -13.37 -12.99 -35.41
N ILE A 279 -14.40 -13.19 -34.58
CA ILE A 279 -14.80 -12.27 -33.51
C ILE A 279 -14.44 -12.86 -32.15
N VAL A 280 -14.34 -12.02 -31.14
CA VAL A 280 -14.13 -12.39 -29.74
C VAL A 280 -15.07 -11.56 -28.87
N ASP A 281 -15.70 -12.18 -27.88
CA ASP A 281 -16.54 -11.49 -26.90
C ASP A 281 -15.73 -10.97 -25.69
N GLU A 282 -16.41 -10.37 -24.72
CA GLU A 282 -15.78 -9.84 -23.49
C GLU A 282 -15.20 -10.93 -22.57
N TYR A 283 -15.61 -12.19 -22.75
CA TYR A 283 -15.18 -13.34 -21.97
C TYR A 283 -14.06 -14.15 -22.65
N GLY A 284 -13.62 -13.73 -23.84
CA GLY A 284 -12.60 -14.42 -24.62
C GLY A 284 -13.13 -15.59 -25.44
N ASN A 285 -14.44 -15.71 -25.68
CA ASN A 285 -14.98 -16.69 -26.62
C ASN A 285 -14.78 -16.21 -28.05
N ILE A 286 -13.98 -16.95 -28.81
CA ILE A 286 -13.70 -16.68 -30.21
C ILE A 286 -14.71 -17.44 -31.07
N THR A 287 -15.31 -16.79 -32.06
CA THR A 287 -16.15 -17.41 -33.09
C THR A 287 -15.52 -17.24 -34.47
N ALA A 288 -15.31 -18.35 -35.18
CA ALA A 288 -14.78 -18.35 -36.54
C ALA A 288 -15.86 -18.02 -37.57
N ILE A 289 -15.67 -16.98 -38.38
CA ILE A 289 -16.67 -16.46 -39.33
C ILE A 289 -16.32 -16.79 -40.77
N LYS A 290 -15.08 -16.56 -41.19
CA LYS A 290 -14.64 -16.71 -42.58
C LYS A 290 -13.21 -17.22 -42.65
N HIS A 291 -12.92 -18.00 -43.68
CA HIS A 291 -11.57 -18.49 -43.98
C HIS A 291 -10.53 -17.36 -44.02
N GLY A 292 -9.38 -17.60 -43.41
CA GLY A 292 -8.29 -16.65 -43.31
C GLY A 292 -7.72 -16.55 -41.90
N GLU A 293 -7.00 -15.47 -41.64
CA GLU A 293 -6.30 -15.27 -40.38
C GLU A 293 -6.68 -13.96 -39.73
N ALA A 294 -6.90 -14.01 -38.42
CA ALA A 294 -7.12 -12.85 -37.56
C ALA A 294 -6.22 -12.93 -36.34
N ARG A 295 -5.77 -11.78 -35.86
CA ARG A 295 -5.12 -11.65 -34.55
C ARG A 295 -6.15 -11.19 -33.53
N ILE A 296 -6.28 -11.95 -32.44
CA ILE A 296 -7.05 -11.60 -31.26
C ILE A 296 -6.09 -10.99 -30.22
N SER A 297 -6.49 -9.89 -29.58
CA SER A 297 -5.70 -9.22 -28.54
C SER A 297 -6.44 -9.20 -27.20
N ALA A 298 -5.73 -9.51 -26.12
CA ALA A 298 -6.15 -9.21 -24.75
C ALA A 298 -5.32 -8.02 -24.23
N LYS A 299 -5.99 -6.97 -23.78
CA LYS A 299 -5.35 -5.73 -23.32
C LYS A 299 -5.72 -5.41 -21.88
N VAL A 300 -4.71 -5.08 -21.06
CA VAL A 300 -4.87 -4.57 -19.67
C VAL A 300 -3.85 -3.48 -19.42
N ASP A 301 -4.28 -2.31 -18.96
CA ASP A 301 -3.42 -1.15 -18.64
C ASP A 301 -2.38 -0.79 -19.72
N GLY A 302 -2.76 -0.97 -20.99
CA GLY A 302 -1.88 -0.69 -22.14
C GLY A 302 -0.88 -1.78 -22.49
N VAL A 303 -0.85 -2.90 -21.75
CA VAL A 303 -0.14 -4.13 -22.13
C VAL A 303 -1.06 -5.01 -22.96
N CYS A 304 -0.54 -5.55 -24.06
CA CYS A 304 -1.27 -6.45 -24.94
C CYS A 304 -0.60 -7.81 -25.02
N ALA A 305 -1.40 -8.87 -24.94
CA ALA A 305 -1.04 -10.22 -25.37
C ALA A 305 -1.88 -10.60 -26.60
N TYR A 306 -1.38 -11.54 -27.40
CA TYR A 306 -1.96 -11.83 -28.71
C TYR A 306 -2.05 -13.31 -29.00
N CYS A 307 -3.12 -13.69 -29.69
CA CYS A 307 -3.32 -15.03 -30.25
C CYS A 307 -3.60 -14.92 -31.74
N ARG A 308 -2.92 -15.76 -32.54
CA ARG A 308 -3.21 -15.91 -33.96
C ARG A 308 -4.33 -16.92 -34.15
N VAL A 309 -5.44 -16.50 -34.76
CA VAL A 309 -6.57 -17.37 -35.10
C VAL A 309 -6.52 -17.65 -36.59
N VAL A 310 -6.51 -18.93 -36.95
CA VAL A 310 -6.56 -19.41 -38.33
C VAL A 310 -7.88 -20.14 -38.54
N VAL A 311 -8.67 -19.65 -39.49
CA VAL A 311 -9.91 -20.29 -39.92
C VAL A 311 -9.63 -21.01 -41.24
N ASN A 312 -9.66 -22.34 -41.21
CA ASN A 312 -9.26 -23.16 -42.35
C ASN A 312 -10.45 -23.54 -43.22
N PRO A 313 -10.27 -23.61 -44.55
CA PRO A 313 -11.19 -24.33 -45.41
C PRO A 313 -11.18 -25.84 -45.08
N PRO A 314 -12.34 -26.53 -45.14
CA PRO A 314 -12.39 -27.96 -44.89
C PRO A 314 -11.74 -28.75 -46.03
N VAL A 315 -11.09 -29.86 -45.71
CA VAL A 315 -10.56 -30.82 -46.68
C VAL A 315 -11.52 -32.01 -46.76
N ILE A 316 -11.96 -32.34 -47.97
CA ILE A 316 -12.83 -33.50 -48.24
C ILE A 316 -12.01 -34.59 -48.92
N LYS A 317 -11.96 -35.78 -48.31
CA LYS A 317 -11.32 -36.98 -48.87
C LYS A 317 -12.37 -38.04 -49.16
N LEU A 318 -12.36 -38.58 -50.38
CA LEU A 318 -13.28 -39.64 -50.81
C LEU A 318 -12.57 -40.99 -50.76
N GLY A 319 -13.26 -42.03 -50.29
CA GLY A 319 -12.74 -43.40 -50.33
C GLY A 319 -12.55 -43.93 -51.75
N LYS A 320 -13.37 -43.46 -52.69
CA LYS A 320 -13.20 -43.68 -54.14
C LYS A 320 -13.56 -42.41 -54.92
N THR A 321 -12.78 -42.10 -55.95
CA THR A 321 -13.01 -40.96 -56.87
C THR A 321 -13.68 -41.39 -58.17
N SER A 322 -13.78 -42.70 -58.43
CA SER A 322 -14.52 -43.27 -59.55
C SER A 322 -15.09 -44.64 -59.19
N ILE A 323 -16.34 -44.89 -59.57
CA ILE A 323 -17.02 -46.17 -59.39
C ILE A 323 -17.77 -46.55 -60.68
N THR A 324 -17.88 -47.84 -60.92
CA THR A 324 -18.78 -48.40 -61.95
C THR A 324 -19.83 -49.23 -61.26
N LEU A 325 -21.10 -49.01 -61.61
CA LEU A 325 -22.24 -49.71 -61.05
C LEU A 325 -23.09 -50.28 -62.18
N THR A 326 -23.79 -51.37 -61.90
CA THR A 326 -24.84 -51.90 -62.77
C THR A 326 -26.17 -51.24 -62.43
N LYS A 327 -27.06 -51.09 -63.41
CA LYS A 327 -28.38 -50.49 -63.19
C LYS A 327 -29.12 -51.16 -62.04
N GLY A 328 -29.62 -50.35 -61.10
CA GLY A 328 -30.29 -50.82 -59.88
C GLY A 328 -29.38 -50.97 -58.66
N GLU A 329 -28.07 -51.13 -58.86
CA GLU A 329 -27.10 -51.23 -57.76
C GLU A 329 -27.01 -49.95 -56.93
N THR A 330 -26.59 -50.13 -55.69
CA THR A 330 -26.32 -49.03 -54.77
C THR A 330 -24.89 -49.09 -54.24
N TYR A 331 -24.33 -47.92 -53.93
CA TYR A 331 -23.00 -47.80 -53.36
C TYR A 331 -22.96 -46.68 -52.33
N LYS A 332 -22.53 -46.98 -51.12
CA LYS A 332 -22.28 -45.98 -50.08
C LYS A 332 -20.91 -45.37 -50.29
N LEU A 333 -20.87 -44.09 -50.65
CA LEU A 333 -19.61 -43.35 -50.78
C LEU A 333 -19.05 -43.05 -49.38
N SER A 334 -17.84 -43.55 -49.09
CA SER A 334 -17.10 -43.18 -47.88
C SER A 334 -16.48 -41.80 -48.05
N VAL A 335 -16.71 -40.91 -47.08
CA VAL A 335 -16.25 -39.52 -47.11
C VAL A 335 -15.69 -39.13 -45.74
N TYR A 336 -14.50 -38.54 -45.75
CA TYR A 336 -13.91 -37.86 -44.60
C TYR A 336 -13.90 -36.35 -44.83
N VAL A 337 -14.32 -35.58 -43.83
CA VAL A 337 -14.32 -34.12 -43.85
C VAL A 337 -13.53 -33.62 -42.65
N SER A 338 -12.48 -32.82 -42.87
CA SER A 338 -11.57 -32.40 -41.80
C SER A 338 -12.20 -31.50 -40.73
N SER A 339 -13.31 -30.83 -41.05
CA SER A 339 -14.09 -30.03 -40.08
C SER A 339 -14.96 -30.88 -39.15
N GLY A 340 -15.17 -32.16 -39.46
CA GLY A 340 -16.12 -33.03 -38.77
C GLY A 340 -17.59 -32.78 -39.14
N ASN A 341 -17.88 -31.76 -39.96
CA ASN A 341 -19.24 -31.47 -40.40
C ASN A 341 -19.75 -32.50 -41.41
N THR A 342 -21.08 -32.60 -41.52
CA THR A 342 -21.72 -33.47 -42.51
C THR A 342 -21.75 -32.77 -43.88
N PRO A 343 -21.10 -33.33 -44.92
CA PRO A 343 -21.08 -32.71 -46.23
C PRO A 343 -22.42 -32.89 -46.95
N THR A 344 -22.68 -32.04 -47.94
CA THR A 344 -23.83 -32.14 -48.83
C THR A 344 -23.49 -32.94 -50.09
N TYR A 345 -24.47 -33.69 -50.61
CA TYR A 345 -24.30 -34.55 -51.79
C TYR A 345 -25.25 -34.10 -52.91
N THR A 346 -24.74 -34.03 -54.13
CA THR A 346 -25.55 -33.75 -55.33
C THR A 346 -25.08 -34.59 -56.50
N THR A 347 -25.97 -34.85 -57.47
CA THR A 347 -25.66 -35.60 -58.70
C THR A 347 -25.69 -34.66 -59.90
N GLY A 348 -24.72 -34.78 -60.79
CA GLY A 348 -24.71 -34.08 -62.08
C GLY A 348 -25.78 -34.58 -63.05
N SER A 349 -26.37 -35.75 -62.83
CA SER A 349 -27.51 -36.24 -63.61
C SER A 349 -28.36 -37.22 -62.81
N LYS A 350 -29.53 -36.76 -62.35
CA LYS A 350 -30.53 -37.59 -61.65
C LYS A 350 -31.09 -38.73 -62.52
N ARG A 351 -30.94 -38.64 -63.85
CA ARG A 351 -31.30 -39.69 -64.81
C ARG A 351 -30.35 -40.88 -64.73
N VAL A 352 -29.04 -40.61 -64.61
CA VAL A 352 -28.00 -41.66 -64.58
C VAL A 352 -27.86 -42.26 -63.18
N ALA A 353 -27.72 -41.42 -62.15
CA ALA A 353 -27.64 -41.87 -60.76
C ALA A 353 -28.17 -40.82 -59.78
N THR A 354 -28.76 -41.27 -58.67
CA THR A 354 -29.15 -40.41 -57.55
C THR A 354 -28.23 -40.63 -56.35
N VAL A 355 -28.10 -39.62 -55.49
CA VAL A 355 -27.36 -39.73 -54.23
C VAL A 355 -28.24 -39.21 -53.09
N SER A 356 -28.27 -39.92 -51.97
CA SER A 356 -29.02 -39.50 -50.77
C SER A 356 -28.20 -38.50 -49.92
N ALA A 357 -28.84 -37.86 -48.94
CA ALA A 357 -28.16 -37.00 -47.97
C ALA A 357 -27.08 -37.74 -47.14
N ARG A 358 -27.20 -39.07 -47.04
CA ARG A 358 -26.19 -39.92 -46.40
C ARG A 358 -25.13 -40.41 -47.40
N GLY A 359 -25.08 -39.93 -48.64
CA GLY A 359 -24.06 -40.35 -49.61
C GLY A 359 -24.26 -41.77 -50.19
N VAL A 360 -25.48 -42.32 -50.15
CA VAL A 360 -25.79 -43.57 -50.84
C VAL A 360 -26.17 -43.26 -52.28
N ILE A 361 -25.37 -43.76 -53.22
CA ILE A 361 -25.54 -43.62 -54.66
C ILE A 361 -26.40 -44.78 -55.16
N ARG A 362 -27.38 -44.51 -56.02
CA ARG A 362 -28.21 -45.52 -56.71
C ARG A 362 -28.13 -45.33 -58.22
N ALA A 363 -27.73 -46.37 -58.94
CA ALA A 363 -27.65 -46.41 -60.40
C ALA A 363 -29.04 -46.55 -61.02
N LYS A 364 -29.39 -45.69 -61.99
CA LYS A 364 -30.73 -45.62 -62.59
C LYS A 364 -30.78 -45.96 -64.08
N ALA A 365 -29.85 -45.42 -64.86
CA ALA A 365 -29.79 -45.64 -66.31
C ALA A 365 -28.34 -45.64 -66.77
N GLU A 366 -28.06 -46.37 -67.86
CA GLU A 366 -26.74 -46.38 -68.49
C GLU A 366 -26.27 -44.95 -68.82
N GLY A 367 -24.98 -44.73 -68.60
CA GLY A 367 -24.34 -43.44 -68.85
C GLY A 367 -23.29 -43.12 -67.81
N SER A 368 -22.87 -41.86 -67.78
CA SER A 368 -21.93 -41.37 -66.77
C SER A 368 -22.45 -40.09 -66.13
N CYS A 369 -22.21 -39.95 -64.83
CA CYS A 369 -22.43 -38.70 -64.11
C CYS A 369 -21.36 -38.50 -63.04
N THR A 370 -21.34 -37.32 -62.44
CA THR A 370 -20.47 -37.01 -61.31
C THR A 370 -21.32 -36.78 -60.07
N ILE A 371 -20.96 -37.43 -58.97
CA ILE A 371 -21.45 -37.09 -57.64
C ILE A 371 -20.53 -36.05 -57.04
N TYR A 372 -21.09 -34.92 -56.62
CA TYR A 372 -20.39 -33.85 -55.96
C TYR A 372 -20.65 -33.90 -54.46
N VAL A 373 -19.58 -33.84 -53.69
CA VAL A 373 -19.58 -33.76 -52.23
C VAL A 373 -19.07 -32.37 -51.85
N ARG A 374 -19.86 -31.57 -51.13
CA ARG A 374 -19.51 -30.19 -50.80
C ARG A 374 -19.62 -29.89 -49.32
N GLU A 375 -18.68 -29.12 -48.81
CA GLU A 375 -18.71 -28.56 -47.45
C GLU A 375 -17.99 -27.21 -47.42
N ASP A 376 -18.68 -26.18 -46.94
CA ASP A 376 -18.16 -24.81 -46.74
C ASP A 376 -17.20 -24.30 -47.85
N GLY A 377 -17.65 -24.42 -49.10
CA GLY A 377 -16.90 -24.01 -50.30
C GLY A 377 -15.96 -25.08 -50.88
N ALA A 378 -15.53 -26.06 -50.08
CA ALA A 378 -14.75 -27.19 -50.58
C ALA A 378 -15.65 -28.16 -51.39
N THR A 379 -15.11 -28.72 -52.48
CA THR A 379 -15.81 -29.66 -53.34
C THR A 379 -14.91 -30.85 -53.70
N ALA A 380 -15.39 -32.06 -53.47
CA ALA A 380 -14.81 -33.29 -54.01
C ALA A 380 -15.77 -33.94 -55.01
N LYS A 381 -15.23 -34.74 -55.94
CA LYS A 381 -15.98 -35.33 -57.05
C LYS A 381 -15.74 -36.83 -57.15
N CYS A 382 -16.81 -37.62 -57.31
CA CYS A 382 -16.75 -39.03 -57.63
C CYS A 382 -17.42 -39.28 -58.99
N LYS A 383 -16.69 -39.85 -59.95
CA LYS A 383 -17.23 -40.25 -61.25
C LYS A 383 -18.02 -41.55 -61.10
N VAL A 384 -19.22 -41.60 -61.65
CA VAL A 384 -20.08 -42.78 -61.64
C VAL A 384 -20.35 -43.18 -63.08
N LYS A 385 -19.97 -44.40 -63.45
CA LYS A 385 -20.36 -45.02 -64.72
C LYS A 385 -21.40 -46.10 -64.44
N VAL A 386 -22.55 -46.00 -65.08
CA VAL A 386 -23.61 -47.01 -64.98
C VAL A 386 -23.61 -47.85 -66.26
N LYS A 387 -23.57 -49.17 -66.10
CA LYS A 387 -23.71 -50.14 -67.20
C LYS A 387 -25.09 -50.79 -67.13
N GLU A 388 -25.65 -51.19 -68.27
CA GLU A 388 -26.83 -52.06 -68.29
C GLU A 388 -26.50 -53.44 -67.69
N ASN A 389 -27.54 -54.11 -67.16
CA ASN A 389 -27.43 -55.51 -66.79
C ASN A 389 -27.14 -56.30 -68.07
N LYS A 390 -26.00 -57.00 -68.12
CA LYS A 390 -25.83 -58.06 -69.13
C LYS A 390 -26.83 -59.15 -68.75
N LYS A 391 -27.86 -59.29 -69.58
CA LYS A 391 -28.87 -60.36 -69.47
C LYS A 391 -28.22 -61.73 -69.54
#